data_AF-A0AAV8VTW6-F1
#
_entry.id   AF-A0AAV8VTW6-F1
#
_cell.length_a   1.000
_cell.length_b   1.000
_cell.length_c   1.000
_cell.angle_alpha   90.00
_cell.angle_beta   90.00
_cell.angle_gamma   90.00
#
_symmetry.space_group_name_H-M   'P 1'
#
loop_
_entity.id
_entity.type
_entity.pdbx_description
1 polymer ?
#
loop_
_entity_poly.entity_id
_entity_poly.type
_entity_poly.pdbx_seq_one_letter_code
_entity_poly.pdbx_strand_id
1 'polypeptide(L)'
;MQVSKYFATGTVKDVQRGGGTHVSEETKLNVLLKVQENPHCSTRQIGLNDNIDRSTVVKLLKKEEYRPYNQLSSPTTKMVIFPTNEFDFNKMEPLPIMV
;
A
#
# COMPACT_ATOMS: atom_id res chain seq x y z
N MET A 1 30.24 -31.86 -4.79
CA MET A 1 29.89 -31.04 -5.96
C MET A 1 29.72 -29.56 -5.54
N GLN A 2 30.80 -28.91 -5.11
CA GLN A 2 30.83 -27.49 -4.70
C GLN A 2 31.70 -26.64 -5.63
N VAL A 3 32.80 -27.23 -6.12
CA VAL A 3 33.73 -26.63 -7.09
C VAL A 3 33.01 -26.16 -8.37
N SER A 4 32.13 -27.01 -8.94
CA SER A 4 31.37 -26.69 -10.15
C SER A 4 30.37 -25.53 -9.96
N LYS A 5 29.75 -25.42 -8.76
CA LYS A 5 28.84 -24.31 -8.43
C LYS A 5 29.60 -22.97 -8.37
N TYR A 6 30.76 -22.96 -7.70
CA TYR A 6 31.58 -21.75 -7.58
C TYR A 6 32.06 -21.22 -8.93
N PHE A 7 32.51 -22.10 -9.85
CA PHE A 7 32.93 -21.65 -11.18
C PHE A 7 31.78 -21.11 -12.05
N ALA A 8 30.55 -21.54 -11.81
CA ALA A 8 29.38 -21.09 -12.57
C ALA A 8 28.76 -19.79 -12.03
N THR A 9 28.60 -19.68 -10.70
CA THR A 9 27.88 -18.55 -10.07
C THR A 9 28.77 -17.64 -9.22
N GLY A 10 30.05 -17.97 -9.03
CA GLY A 10 30.97 -17.24 -8.16
C GLY A 10 30.69 -17.40 -6.67
N THR A 11 29.71 -18.23 -6.29
CA THR A 11 29.33 -18.44 -4.88
C THR A 11 29.09 -19.92 -4.58
N VAL A 12 29.44 -20.35 -3.37
CA VAL A 12 29.16 -21.71 -2.86
C VAL A 12 27.81 -21.75 -2.13
N LYS A 13 27.16 -20.58 -1.92
CA LYS A 13 25.89 -20.49 -1.21
C LYS A 13 24.77 -21.07 -2.06
N ASP A 14 23.88 -21.81 -1.41
CA ASP A 14 22.68 -22.29 -2.07
C ASP A 14 21.73 -21.11 -2.37
N VAL A 15 21.12 -21.15 -3.55
CA VAL A 15 20.12 -20.17 -3.98
C VAL A 15 18.93 -20.25 -3.03
N GLN A 16 18.50 -19.11 -2.50
CA GLN A 16 17.31 -19.04 -1.66
C GLN A 16 16.11 -19.56 -2.47
N ARG A 17 15.46 -20.62 -1.99
CA ARG A 17 14.21 -21.12 -2.57
C ARG A 17 13.12 -20.08 -2.31
N GLY A 18 12.77 -19.32 -3.35
CA GLY A 18 11.75 -18.28 -3.26
C GLY A 18 10.36 -18.86 -3.01
N GLY A 19 9.89 -18.80 -1.77
CA GLY A 19 8.51 -19.14 -1.37
C GLY A 19 7.62 -17.90 -1.33
N GLY A 20 7.50 -17.19 -2.45
CA GLY A 20 6.68 -15.97 -2.53
C GLY A 20 5.20 -16.28 -2.76
N THR A 21 4.31 -15.46 -2.21
CA THR A 21 2.91 -15.41 -2.62
C THR A 21 2.87 -15.00 -4.09
N HIS A 22 2.33 -15.85 -4.97
CA HIS A 22 2.26 -15.62 -6.42
C HIS A 22 1.12 -14.65 -6.77
N VAL A 23 1.20 -13.43 -6.24
CA VAL A 23 0.26 -12.34 -6.55
C VAL A 23 0.90 -11.46 -7.61
N SER A 24 0.17 -11.15 -8.68
CA SER A 24 0.67 -10.28 -9.74
C SER A 24 0.97 -8.87 -9.20
N GLU A 25 1.97 -8.19 -9.77
CA GLU A 25 2.35 -6.84 -9.31
C GLU A 25 1.20 -5.84 -9.49
N GLU A 26 0.42 -5.98 -10.56
CA GLU A 26 -0.78 -5.18 -10.81
C GLU A 26 -1.82 -5.35 -9.70
N THR A 27 -2.15 -6.60 -9.34
CA THR A 27 -3.08 -6.85 -8.23
C THR A 27 -2.58 -6.32 -6.90
N LYS A 28 -1.26 -6.37 -6.65
CA LYS A 28 -0.67 -5.78 -5.45
C LYS A 28 -0.88 -4.27 -5.42
N LEU A 29 -0.63 -3.59 -6.55
CA LEU A 29 -0.77 -2.15 -6.67
C LEU A 29 -2.23 -1.71 -6.49
N ASN A 30 -3.17 -2.42 -7.09
CA ASN A 30 -4.61 -2.15 -6.94
C ASN A 30 -5.08 -2.29 -5.48
N VAL A 31 -4.62 -3.32 -4.77
CA VAL A 31 -4.94 -3.51 -3.35
C VAL A 31 -4.41 -2.35 -2.51
N LEU A 32 -3.19 -1.88 -2.77
CA LEU A 32 -2.58 -0.77 -2.03
C LEU A 32 -3.31 0.55 -2.28
N LEU A 33 -3.69 0.84 -3.53
CA LEU A 33 -4.45 2.05 -3.88
C LEU A 33 -5.81 2.09 -3.19
N LYS A 34 -6.58 1.00 -3.24
CA LYS A 34 -7.90 0.91 -2.57
C LYS A 34 -7.80 1.14 -1.07
N VAL A 35 -6.75 0.62 -0.46
CA VAL A 35 -6.48 0.77 0.97
C VAL A 35 -6.01 2.18 1.32
N GLN A 36 -5.28 2.84 0.42
CA GLN A 36 -4.88 4.25 0.57
C GLN A 36 -6.08 5.20 0.43
N GLU A 37 -6.95 4.97 -0.55
CA GLU A 37 -8.16 5.77 -0.77
C GLU A 37 -9.16 5.64 0.38
N ASN A 38 -9.32 4.42 0.92
CA ASN A 38 -10.22 4.17 2.03
C ASN A 38 -9.60 3.20 3.07
N PRO A 39 -8.92 3.72 4.11
CA PRO A 39 -8.28 2.90 5.14
C PRO A 39 -9.25 2.13 6.04
N HIS A 40 -10.54 2.46 5.99
CA HIS A 40 -11.60 1.77 6.74
C HIS A 40 -12.18 0.58 5.98
N CYS A 41 -11.78 0.37 4.72
CA CYS A 41 -12.29 -0.72 3.90
C CYS A 41 -11.89 -2.09 4.48
N SER A 42 -12.82 -3.05 4.43
CA SER A 42 -12.56 -4.39 4.94
C SER A 42 -11.60 -5.15 4.03
N THR A 43 -10.54 -5.73 4.61
CA THR A 43 -9.62 -6.64 3.91
C THR A 43 -10.33 -7.81 3.21
N ARG A 44 -11.50 -8.22 3.71
CA ARG A 44 -12.33 -9.25 3.06
C ARG A 44 -12.98 -8.71 1.79
N GLN A 45 -13.48 -7.48 1.80
CA GLN A 45 -14.11 -6.86 0.63
C GLN A 45 -13.09 -6.58 -0.47
N ILE A 46 -11.91 -6.08 -0.10
CA ILE A 46 -10.80 -5.86 -1.04
C ILE A 46 -10.39 -7.18 -1.71
N GLY A 47 -10.26 -8.25 -0.93
CA GLY A 47 -9.96 -9.58 -1.46
C GLY A 47 -11.04 -10.09 -2.44
N LEU A 48 -12.32 -9.90 -2.12
CA LEU A 48 -13.41 -10.30 -3.03
C LEU A 48 -13.39 -9.52 -4.36
N ASN A 49 -13.06 -8.22 -4.33
CA ASN A 49 -13.02 -7.40 -5.54
C ASN A 49 -11.93 -7.82 -6.51
N ASP A 50 -10.79 -8.31 -6.00
CA ASP A 50 -9.62 -8.67 -6.80
C ASP A 50 -9.44 -10.20 -6.95
N ASN A 51 -10.41 -11.01 -6.51
CA ASN A 51 -10.37 -12.49 -6.47
C ASN A 51 -9.15 -13.04 -5.70
N ILE A 52 -8.83 -12.41 -4.57
CA ILE A 52 -7.69 -12.74 -3.71
C ILE A 52 -8.18 -13.12 -2.31
N ASP A 53 -7.56 -14.14 -1.72
CA ASP A 53 -7.85 -14.52 -0.34
C ASP A 53 -7.60 -13.36 0.64
N ARG A 54 -8.45 -13.26 1.66
CA ARG A 54 -8.22 -12.29 2.75
C ARG A 54 -6.83 -12.46 3.38
N SER A 55 -6.36 -13.71 3.51
CA SER A 55 -5.08 -14.03 4.13
C SER A 55 -3.89 -13.46 3.35
N THR A 56 -3.97 -13.44 2.02
CA THR A 56 -2.93 -12.90 1.15
C THR A 56 -2.97 -11.38 1.13
N VAL A 57 -4.16 -10.75 1.14
CA VAL A 57 -4.29 -9.28 1.34
C VAL A 57 -3.61 -8.84 2.64
N VAL A 58 -3.86 -9.54 3.75
CA VAL A 58 -3.21 -9.21 5.04
C VAL A 58 -1.69 -9.42 5.00
N LYS A 59 -1.21 -10.47 4.33
CA LYS A 59 0.24 -10.70 4.15
C LYS A 59 0.88 -9.59 3.30
N LEU A 60 0.19 -9.13 2.25
CA LEU A 60 0.66 -8.03 1.40
C LEU A 60 0.76 -6.73 2.20
N LEU A 61 -0.29 -6.36 2.94
CA LEU A 61 -0.28 -5.16 3.77
C LEU A 61 0.82 -5.19 4.85
N LYS A 62 1.10 -6.36 5.43
CA LYS A 62 2.22 -6.54 6.36
C LYS A 62 3.58 -6.41 5.68
N LYS A 63 3.74 -6.94 4.47
CA LYS A 63 5.00 -6.88 3.71
C LYS A 63 5.35 -5.45 3.31
N GLU A 64 4.35 -4.64 2.97
CA GLU A 64 4.52 -3.23 2.62
C GLU A 64 4.47 -2.30 3.84
N GLU A 65 4.48 -2.86 5.06
CA GLU A 65 4.44 -2.12 6.32
C GLU A 65 3.30 -1.10 6.44
N TYR A 66 2.15 -1.37 5.80
CA TYR A 66 1.02 -0.46 5.78
C TYR A 66 0.39 -0.32 7.18
N ARG A 67 0.30 0.93 7.68
CA ARG A 67 -0.27 1.28 8.99
C ARG A 67 -1.21 2.49 8.86
N PRO A 68 -2.53 2.30 8.83
CA PRO A 68 -3.48 3.37 8.53
C PRO A 68 -3.55 4.48 9.61
N TYR A 69 -3.25 4.16 10.87
CA TYR A 69 -3.45 5.09 12.00
C TYR A 69 -2.18 5.43 12.79
N ASN A 70 -1.00 5.01 12.33
CA ASN A 70 0.26 5.34 13.01
C ASN A 70 0.88 6.60 12.40
N GLN A 71 0.29 7.78 12.66
CA GLN A 71 0.93 9.05 12.28
C GLN A 71 0.89 10.16 13.35
N LEU A 72 0.37 9.91 14.57
CA LEU A 72 0.28 10.95 15.59
C LEU A 72 0.61 10.44 17.00
N SER A 73 1.90 10.33 17.31
CA SER A 73 2.39 10.45 18.69
C SER A 73 3.71 11.24 18.83
N SER A 74 4.12 12.00 17.83
CA SER A 74 5.11 13.05 18.00
C SER A 74 4.75 14.28 17.16
N PRO A 75 4.55 15.46 17.75
CA PRO A 75 4.10 16.66 17.06
C PRO A 75 5.31 17.34 16.41
N THR A 76 6.02 16.68 15.49
CA THR A 76 7.09 17.33 14.73
C THR A 76 7.42 16.52 13.49
N THR A 77 6.79 16.81 12.35
CA THR A 77 7.43 16.79 11.01
C THR A 77 6.45 17.36 9.98
N LYS A 78 6.63 18.66 9.74
CA LYS A 78 6.58 19.37 8.45
C LYS A 78 5.70 18.77 7.35
N MET A 79 4.52 19.36 7.19
CA MET A 79 3.96 19.84 5.93
C MET A 79 4.64 19.29 4.66
N VAL A 80 4.20 18.15 4.16
CA VAL A 80 4.29 17.84 2.73
C VAL A 80 3.02 18.41 2.11
N ILE A 81 3.11 19.67 1.72
CA ILE A 81 2.10 20.34 0.89
C ILE A 81 2.24 19.73 -0.50
N PHE A 82 1.32 18.85 -0.89
CA PHE A 82 1.02 18.66 -2.31
C PHE A 82 0.36 19.95 -2.79
N PRO A 83 0.72 20.50 -3.96
CA PRO A 83 0.08 21.71 -4.46
C PRO A 83 -1.33 21.35 -4.92
N THR A 84 -2.30 21.35 -4.02
CA THR A 84 -3.71 21.46 -4.40
C THR A 84 -3.94 22.93 -4.73
N ASN A 85 -4.16 23.19 -6.02
CA ASN A 85 -4.68 24.46 -6.52
C ASN A 85 -5.76 24.98 -5.59
N GLU A 86 -5.58 26.23 -5.16
CA GLU A 86 -6.34 26.92 -4.13
C GLU A 86 -7.85 26.83 -4.36
N PHE A 87 -8.53 26.00 -3.57
CA PHE A 87 -9.99 26.04 -3.46
C PHE A 87 -10.34 27.00 -2.33
N ASP A 88 -10.50 28.28 -2.68
CA ASP A 88 -10.89 29.35 -1.75
C ASP A 88 -12.35 29.16 -1.30
N PHE A 89 -12.56 28.57 -0.13
CA PHE A 89 -13.88 28.45 0.51
C PHE A 89 -14.50 29.81 0.88
N ASN A 90 -13.73 30.90 0.83
CA ASN A 90 -14.21 32.26 1.12
C ASN A 90 -14.91 32.95 -0.06
N LYS A 91 -15.03 32.27 -1.22
CA LYS A 91 -15.76 32.78 -2.40
C LYS A 91 -17.17 32.20 -2.57
N MET A 92 -17.67 31.41 -1.63
CA MET A 92 -19.08 30.98 -1.65
C MET A 92 -19.97 32.08 -1.06
N GLU A 93 -20.67 32.80 -1.93
CA GLU A 93 -21.76 33.67 -1.49
C GLU A 93 -22.87 32.82 -0.85
N PRO A 94 -23.41 33.23 0.32
CA PRO A 94 -24.47 32.49 0.99
C PRO A 94 -25.75 32.53 0.15
N LEU A 95 -26.32 31.35 -0.12
CA LEU A 95 -27.62 31.23 -0.80
C LEU A 95 -28.71 31.93 0.02
N PRO A 96 -29.61 32.71 -0.61
CA PRO A 96 -30.65 33.44 0.11
C PRO A 96 -31.60 32.44 0.78
N ILE A 97 -31.80 32.61 2.08
CA ILE A 97 -32.83 31.92 2.84
C ILE A 97 -34.18 32.47 2.37
N MET A 98 -34.95 31.67 1.65
CA MET A 98 -36.34 32.02 1.34
C MET A 98 -37.18 31.83 2.61
N VAL A 99 -37.72 32.94 3.11
CA VAL A 99 -38.76 33.00 4.16
C VAL A 99 -40.13 32.79 3.53
#